data_AF-A0A497EEL9-F1
#
_entry.id   AF-A0A497EEL9-F1
#
_cell.length_a   1.000
_cell.length_b   1.000
_cell.length_c   1.000
_cell.angle_alpha   90.00
_cell.angle_beta   90.00
_cell.angle_gamma   90.00
#
_symmetry.space_group_name_H-M   'P 1'
#
loop_
_entity.id
_entity.type
_entity.pdbx_description
1 polymer ?
#
loop_
_entity_poly.entity_id
_entity_poly.type
_entity_poly.pdbx_seq_one_letter_code
_entity_poly.pdbx_strand_id
1 'polypeptide(L)'
;MEGARMTDEWPFIDQRIPDREAVFIKVSPDRKFEIGEEDDDDFENLGFSFTETPEESVSEAKPQDDRLLPVQFEIYGLVNGVLSVNELIAESPFVEFETCKVLADLLDRGVIRTASQEEVARSLSRIMEPVAEKSSVGFGIVPWLAVPFLVLFGFSLSVMPHNTANPGFGLISRVWDGCILEGVSWYRIDRLSCAAESQFFLEGLYPENAEELIEKLASLQDGFADPWDQNYRVTTRSSKLVVSGLDASGRRSPRLLLNRPLAWEGEGGIGAYEGPGVRLLSR
;
A
#
# COMPACT_ATOMS: atom_id res chain seq x y z
N MET A 1 41.57 9.66 -25.34
CA MET A 1 42.83 9.16 -24.73
C MET A 1 42.61 8.77 -23.25
N GLU A 2 41.36 8.50 -22.83
CA GLU A 2 40.98 8.31 -21.42
C GLU A 2 41.25 6.89 -20.88
N GLY A 3 41.15 5.85 -21.72
CA GLY A 3 41.27 4.46 -21.24
C GLY A 3 42.62 4.09 -20.63
N ALA A 4 43.71 4.72 -21.08
CA ALA A 4 45.04 4.53 -20.47
C ALA A 4 45.14 5.24 -19.11
N ARG A 5 44.57 6.44 -18.99
CA ARG A 5 44.59 7.26 -17.75
C ARG A 5 43.77 6.63 -16.63
N MET A 6 42.61 6.06 -16.97
CA MET A 6 41.82 5.29 -16.01
C MET A 6 42.69 4.18 -15.38
N THR A 7 43.44 3.43 -16.20
CA THR A 7 44.23 2.28 -15.73
C THR A 7 45.34 2.67 -14.72
N ASP A 8 45.96 3.84 -14.91
CA ASP A 8 47.08 4.29 -14.08
C ASP A 8 46.63 5.08 -12.83
N GLU A 9 45.55 5.86 -12.90
CA GLU A 9 45.06 6.70 -11.78
C GLU A 9 44.12 5.95 -10.81
N TRP A 10 43.46 4.87 -11.24
CA TRP A 10 42.56 4.06 -10.41
C TRP A 10 43.18 3.55 -9.09
N PRO A 11 44.41 3.00 -9.07
CA PRO A 11 45.03 2.48 -7.84
C PRO A 11 45.24 3.54 -6.75
N PHE A 12 45.43 4.80 -7.11
CA PHE A 12 45.61 5.89 -6.16
C PHE A 12 44.27 6.36 -5.56
N ILE A 13 43.23 6.39 -6.38
CA ILE A 13 41.86 6.68 -5.95
C ILE A 13 41.36 5.57 -5.00
N ASP A 14 41.61 4.31 -5.35
CA ASP A 14 41.23 3.14 -4.54
C ASP A 14 41.95 3.11 -3.17
N GLN A 15 43.20 3.56 -3.10
CA GLN A 15 43.90 3.73 -1.82
C GLN A 15 43.29 4.83 -0.93
N ARG A 16 42.75 5.89 -1.55
CA ARG A 16 42.19 7.04 -0.81
C ARG A 16 40.75 6.80 -0.37
N ILE A 17 39.98 6.08 -1.17
CA ILE A 17 38.60 5.68 -0.89
C ILE A 17 38.50 4.14 -0.96
N PRO A 18 39.08 3.42 0.02
CA PRO A 18 39.08 1.96 0.00
C PRO A 18 37.71 1.36 0.35
N ASP A 19 36.87 2.12 1.05
CA ASP A 19 35.51 1.71 1.41
C ASP A 19 34.48 2.52 0.63
N ARG A 20 33.79 1.84 -0.30
CA ARG A 20 32.78 2.46 -1.17
C ARG A 20 31.42 2.63 -0.47
N GLU A 21 31.27 2.04 0.72
CA GLU A 21 30.12 2.26 1.61
C GLU A 21 30.35 3.44 2.56
N ALA A 22 31.52 4.09 2.50
CA ALA A 22 31.80 5.26 3.30
C ALA A 22 30.84 6.42 2.96
N VAL A 23 30.39 7.14 3.98
CA VAL A 23 29.56 8.34 3.84
C VAL A 23 30.43 9.57 4.08
N PHE A 24 30.35 10.54 3.17
CA PHE A 24 31.07 11.81 3.31
C PHE A 24 30.17 12.92 3.86
N ILE A 25 30.72 13.75 4.74
CA ILE A 25 30.06 14.94 5.28
C ILE A 25 30.89 16.19 4.99
N LYS A 26 30.20 17.30 4.72
CA LYS A 26 30.81 18.62 4.54
C LYS A 26 31.40 19.11 5.86
N VAL A 27 32.67 19.51 5.85
CA VAL A 27 33.34 20.03 7.06
C VAL A 27 32.79 21.42 7.44
N SER A 28 32.40 22.22 6.45
CA SER A 28 31.79 23.54 6.65
C SER A 28 30.68 23.76 5.62
N PRO A 29 29.41 23.47 5.97
CA PRO A 29 28.29 23.59 5.03
C PRO A 29 27.95 25.04 4.64
N ASP A 30 28.40 26.03 5.43
CA ASP A 30 28.17 27.47 5.20
C ASP A 30 29.30 28.16 4.41
N ARG A 31 30.32 27.40 3.98
CA ARG A 31 31.46 27.93 3.23
C ARG A 31 31.03 28.27 1.80
N LYS A 32 31.19 29.53 1.40
CA LYS A 32 30.85 30.00 0.06
C LYS A 32 32.04 29.79 -0.87
N PHE A 33 31.86 28.95 -1.89
CA PHE A 33 32.85 28.76 -2.94
C PHE A 33 32.54 29.68 -4.12
N GLU A 34 33.57 30.33 -4.67
CA GLU A 34 33.56 30.97 -5.99
C GLU A 34 33.72 29.88 -7.06
N ILE A 35 32.87 29.89 -8.08
CA ILE A 35 32.95 28.93 -9.18
C ILE A 35 34.03 29.42 -10.15
N GLY A 36 35.06 28.60 -10.39
CA GLY A 36 36.07 28.87 -11.42
C GLY A 36 35.49 28.69 -12.82
N GLU A 37 35.99 29.46 -13.79
CA GLU A 37 35.73 29.17 -15.21
C GLU A 37 36.45 27.87 -15.59
N GLU A 38 35.81 27.06 -16.44
CA GLU A 38 36.27 25.73 -16.83
C GLU A 38 37.12 25.85 -18.10
N ASP A 39 38.43 25.75 -17.98
CA ASP A 39 39.32 25.46 -19.10
C ASP A 39 39.49 23.94 -19.21
N ASP A 40 39.45 23.37 -20.42
CA ASP A 40 39.54 21.90 -20.66
C ASP A 40 40.80 21.26 -20.02
N ASP A 41 41.85 22.05 -19.77
CA ASP A 41 43.10 21.62 -19.13
C ASP A 41 43.02 21.54 -17.59
N ASP A 42 42.05 22.21 -16.95
CA ASP A 42 41.95 22.29 -15.48
C ASP A 42 41.43 21.00 -14.85
N PHE A 43 40.60 20.25 -15.58
CA PHE A 43 40.16 18.92 -15.14
C PHE A 43 41.30 17.90 -15.17
N GLU A 44 42.25 18.06 -16.11
CA GLU A 44 43.44 17.23 -16.19
C GLU A 44 44.44 17.53 -15.07
N ASN A 45 44.48 18.79 -14.59
CA ASN A 45 45.35 19.27 -13.52
C ASN A 45 44.83 18.95 -12.10
N LEU A 46 43.76 18.16 -11.97
CA LEU A 46 43.29 17.61 -10.70
C LEU A 46 44.27 16.58 -10.14
N GLY A 47 45.37 17.08 -9.55
CA GLY A 47 46.16 16.47 -8.47
C GLY A 47 46.97 15.20 -8.74
N PHE A 48 46.70 14.43 -9.80
CA PHE A 48 47.37 13.15 -10.02
C PHE A 48 48.39 13.23 -11.16
N SER A 49 49.50 13.92 -10.93
CA SER A 49 50.66 13.91 -11.84
C SER A 49 51.57 12.73 -11.52
N PHE A 50 51.78 11.85 -12.51
CA PHE A 50 52.47 10.56 -12.39
C PHE A 50 54.01 10.63 -12.33
N THR A 51 54.60 11.79 -12.01
CA THR A 51 56.06 11.96 -12.07
C THR A 51 56.66 12.08 -10.68
N GLU A 52 57.14 10.96 -10.14
CA GLU A 52 58.03 10.92 -8.98
C GLU A 52 59.39 11.52 -9.38
N THR A 53 59.54 12.85 -9.30
CA THR A 53 60.83 13.54 -9.37
C THR A 53 60.74 14.81 -8.52
N PRO A 54 61.60 15.02 -7.52
CA PRO A 54 61.56 16.21 -6.68
C PRO A 54 62.20 17.37 -7.43
N GLU A 55 61.43 18.06 -8.27
CA GLU A 55 61.81 19.39 -8.75
C GLU A 55 60.96 20.45 -8.06
N GLU A 56 61.68 21.19 -7.23
CA GLU A 56 61.33 22.42 -6.57
C GLU A 56 60.93 23.47 -7.62
N SER A 57 59.68 23.42 -8.08
CA SER A 57 59.00 24.58 -8.65
C SER A 57 57.90 24.98 -7.68
N VAL A 58 58.30 25.88 -6.78
CA VAL A 58 57.40 26.68 -5.96
C VAL A 58 56.56 27.53 -6.90
N SER A 59 55.50 26.96 -7.47
CA SER A 59 54.33 27.74 -7.85
C SER A 59 53.61 28.01 -6.56
N GLU A 60 53.69 29.27 -6.12
CA GLU A 60 53.01 29.82 -4.96
C GLU A 60 51.63 29.19 -4.78
N ALA A 61 51.53 28.35 -3.75
CA ALA A 61 50.28 27.99 -3.12
C ALA A 61 49.66 29.27 -2.55
N LYS A 62 48.99 30.04 -3.41
CA LYS A 62 47.83 30.80 -2.96
C LYS A 62 46.81 29.74 -2.55
N PRO A 63 46.26 29.81 -1.33
CA PRO A 63 45.10 29.01 -1.01
C PRO A 63 43.98 29.56 -1.90
N GLN A 64 43.73 28.92 -3.05
CA GLN A 64 42.43 28.98 -3.71
C GLN A 64 41.45 28.18 -2.83
N ASP A 65 41.34 28.58 -1.58
CA ASP A 65 40.67 27.83 -0.52
C ASP A 65 39.16 27.77 -0.79
N ASP A 66 38.66 28.72 -1.59
CA ASP A 66 37.26 28.89 -1.87
C ASP A 66 36.92 28.75 -3.36
N ARG A 67 37.79 28.20 -4.22
CA ARG A 67 37.46 27.99 -5.65
C ARG A 67 37.23 26.52 -5.97
N LEU A 68 36.02 26.20 -6.41
CA LEU A 68 35.65 24.89 -6.92
C LEU A 68 35.35 25.00 -8.42
N LEU A 69 35.80 24.03 -9.20
CA LEU A 69 35.37 23.88 -10.59
C LEU A 69 33.88 23.54 -10.66
N PRO A 70 33.19 23.78 -11.78
CA PRO A 70 31.75 23.47 -11.92
C PRO A 70 31.43 22.01 -11.58
N VAL A 71 32.20 21.05 -12.11
CA VAL A 71 32.06 19.62 -11.82
C VAL A 71 32.26 19.30 -10.33
N GLN A 72 33.25 19.93 -9.69
CA GLN A 72 33.49 19.77 -8.25
C GLN A 72 32.37 20.33 -7.40
N PHE A 73 31.80 21.47 -7.82
CA PHE A 73 30.70 22.12 -7.13
C PHE A 73 29.43 21.27 -7.20
N GLU A 74 29.14 20.65 -8.34
CA GLU A 74 27.99 19.74 -8.50
C GLU A 74 28.12 18.51 -7.58
N ILE A 75 29.26 17.83 -7.60
CA ILE A 75 29.50 16.66 -6.74
C ILE A 75 29.52 17.07 -5.26
N TYR A 76 30.14 18.21 -4.91
CA TYR A 76 30.07 18.76 -3.57
C TYR A 76 28.62 19.03 -3.16
N GLY A 77 27.77 19.52 -4.06
CA GLY A 77 26.33 19.70 -3.86
C GLY A 77 25.63 18.42 -3.36
N LEU A 78 25.97 17.28 -3.96
CA LEU A 78 25.41 15.96 -3.65
C LEU A 78 25.82 15.42 -2.27
N VAL A 79 26.97 15.83 -1.73
CA VAL A 79 27.44 15.40 -0.41
C VAL A 79 26.54 15.95 0.69
N ASN A 80 25.70 15.10 1.26
CA ASN A 80 24.68 15.44 2.25
C ASN A 80 24.88 14.76 3.62
N GLY A 81 25.93 13.95 3.79
CA GLY A 81 26.18 13.21 5.04
C GLY A 81 25.28 11.99 5.24
N VAL A 82 24.60 11.54 4.19
CA VAL A 82 23.73 10.35 4.21
C VAL A 82 24.08 9.37 3.10
N LEU A 83 24.33 9.87 1.89
CA LEU A 83 24.64 9.03 0.74
C LEU A 83 26.04 8.40 0.87
N SER A 84 26.14 7.09 0.58
CA SER A 84 27.42 6.41 0.47
C SER A 84 28.14 6.79 -0.83
N VAL A 85 29.43 6.47 -0.96
CA VAL A 85 30.18 6.73 -2.22
C VAL A 85 29.50 6.04 -3.41
N ASN A 86 29.03 4.81 -3.24
CA ASN A 86 28.30 4.07 -4.28
C ASN A 86 26.99 4.78 -4.69
N GLU A 87 26.24 5.31 -3.72
CA GLU A 87 25.01 6.06 -4.00
C GLU A 87 25.31 7.42 -4.65
N LEU A 88 26.38 8.09 -4.23
CA LEU A 88 26.86 9.34 -4.85
C LEU A 88 27.27 9.13 -6.30
N ILE A 89 27.94 8.02 -6.61
CA ILE A 89 28.27 7.65 -8.00
C ILE A 89 27.00 7.46 -8.82
N ALA A 90 26.00 6.75 -8.27
CA ALA A 90 24.75 6.47 -8.96
C ALA A 90 23.89 7.72 -9.22
N GLU A 91 23.90 8.69 -8.30
CA GLU A 91 23.16 9.95 -8.41
C GLU A 91 23.93 11.03 -9.21
N SER A 92 25.25 10.89 -9.36
CA SER A 92 26.06 11.84 -10.12
C SER A 92 25.83 11.71 -11.64
N PRO A 93 25.82 12.83 -12.39
CA PRO A 93 25.73 12.80 -13.84
C PRO A 93 27.05 12.43 -14.55
N PHE A 94 28.13 12.23 -13.77
CA PHE A 94 29.50 11.99 -14.26
C PHE A 94 29.86 10.50 -14.23
N VAL A 95 30.96 10.15 -14.92
CA VAL A 95 31.46 8.76 -14.92
C VAL A 95 32.06 8.42 -13.55
N GLU A 96 31.93 7.17 -13.10
CA GLU A 96 32.42 6.67 -11.81
C GLU A 96 33.85 7.14 -11.46
N PHE A 97 34.74 7.08 -12.44
CA PHE A 97 36.13 7.52 -12.30
C PHE A 97 36.25 9.03 -11.98
N GLU A 98 35.49 9.86 -12.68
CA GLU A 98 35.47 11.32 -12.50
C GLU A 98 34.88 11.68 -11.13
N THR A 99 33.79 11.02 -10.75
CA THR A 99 33.14 11.21 -9.45
C THR A 99 34.08 10.84 -8.30
N CYS A 100 34.76 9.69 -8.37
CA CYS A 100 35.72 9.29 -7.35
C CYS A 100 36.97 10.18 -7.32
N LYS A 101 37.46 10.65 -8.47
CA LYS A 101 38.60 11.57 -8.54
C LYS A 101 38.30 12.91 -7.87
N VAL A 102 37.11 13.46 -8.13
CA VAL A 102 36.64 14.70 -7.49
C VAL A 102 36.43 14.50 -5.99
N LEU A 103 35.85 13.38 -5.56
CA LEU A 103 35.69 13.09 -4.13
C LEU A 103 37.05 12.96 -3.42
N ALA A 104 38.05 12.35 -4.06
CA ALA A 104 39.40 12.28 -3.52
C ALA A 104 40.05 13.67 -3.38
N ASP A 105 39.96 14.52 -4.41
CA ASP A 105 40.46 15.90 -4.37
C ASP A 105 39.75 16.74 -3.30
N LEU A 106 38.42 16.63 -3.18
CA LEU A 106 37.65 17.31 -2.13
C LEU A 106 38.04 16.84 -0.72
N LEU A 107 38.41 15.57 -0.57
CA LEU A 107 38.87 14.99 0.69
C LEU A 107 40.29 15.46 1.02
N ASP A 108 41.18 15.53 0.03
CA ASP A 108 42.55 16.04 0.19
C ASP A 108 42.58 17.54 0.52
N ARG A 109 41.67 18.33 -0.07
CA ARG A 109 41.45 19.74 0.28
C ARG A 109 40.79 19.94 1.65
N GLY A 110 40.38 18.86 2.32
CA GLY A 110 39.72 18.91 3.63
C GLY A 110 38.34 19.55 3.62
N VAL A 111 37.72 19.65 2.44
CA VAL A 111 36.37 20.23 2.25
C VAL A 111 35.28 19.22 2.66
N ILE A 112 35.56 17.94 2.44
CA ILE A 112 34.74 16.81 2.90
C ILE A 112 35.57 15.88 3.81
N ARG A 113 34.89 15.19 4.73
CA ARG A 113 35.50 14.18 5.60
C ARG A 113 34.60 12.95 5.71
N THR A 114 35.17 11.81 6.09
CA THR A 114 34.37 10.62 6.43
C THR A 114 33.49 10.91 7.64
N ALA A 115 32.20 10.60 7.52
CA ALA A 115 31.21 10.80 8.56
C ALA A 115 31.31 9.69 9.63
N SER A 116 31.18 10.06 10.91
CA SER A 116 31.02 9.08 11.98
C SER A 116 29.59 8.49 11.96
N GLN A 117 29.41 7.23 12.38
CA GLN A 117 28.09 6.57 12.43
C GLN A 117 27.05 7.38 13.23
N GLU A 118 27.47 8.07 14.29
CA GLU A 118 26.59 8.95 15.08
C GLU A 118 26.15 10.20 14.31
N GLU A 119 26.99 10.70 13.41
CA GLU A 119 26.68 11.86 12.57
C GLU A 119 25.76 11.47 11.42
N VAL A 120 25.97 10.29 10.82
CA VAL A 120 25.06 9.72 9.82
C VAL A 120 23.66 9.51 10.42
N ALA A 121 23.59 8.94 11.64
CA ALA A 121 22.33 8.78 12.36
C ALA A 121 21.65 10.12 12.69
N ARG A 122 22.43 11.16 13.02
CA ARG A 122 21.91 12.52 13.27
C ARG A 122 21.40 13.19 12.00
N SER A 123 22.08 13.01 10.87
CA SER A 123 21.67 13.52 9.55
C SER A 123 20.38 12.83 9.08
N LEU A 124 20.30 11.50 9.20
CA LEU A 124 19.09 10.73 8.92
C LEU A 124 17.93 11.17 9.81
N SER A 125 18.18 11.37 11.12
CA SER A 125 17.16 11.86 12.05
C SER A 125 16.69 13.27 11.70
N ARG A 126 17.56 14.15 11.19
CA ARG A 126 17.18 15.51 10.74
C ARG A 126 16.33 15.49 9.45
N ILE A 127 16.58 14.55 8.55
CA ILE A 127 15.74 14.36 7.34
C ILE A 127 14.39 13.74 7.70
N MET A 128 14.37 12.85 8.69
CA MET A 128 13.15 12.21 9.20
C MET A 128 12.37 13.09 10.20
N GLU A 129 13.02 14.06 10.84
CA GLU A 129 12.33 15.11 11.56
C GLU A 129 11.48 15.88 10.55
N PRO A 130 10.15 15.93 10.71
CA PRO A 130 9.35 16.82 9.90
C PRO A 130 9.92 18.21 10.18
N VAL A 131 10.51 18.83 9.17
CA VAL A 131 10.76 20.26 9.18
C VAL A 131 9.41 20.88 9.50
N ALA A 132 9.23 21.22 10.77
CA ALA A 132 8.19 22.10 11.24
C ALA A 132 8.58 23.46 10.71
N GLU A 133 8.46 23.60 9.38
CA GLU A 133 8.46 24.84 8.68
C GLU A 133 7.37 25.63 9.38
N LYS A 134 7.82 26.60 10.15
CA LYS A 134 7.00 27.68 10.66
C LYS A 134 6.62 28.49 9.43
N SER A 135 5.79 27.89 8.57
CA SER A 135 5.20 28.57 7.45
C SER A 135 4.30 29.61 8.07
N SER A 136 4.81 30.84 8.14
CA SER A 136 3.96 32.00 8.02
C SER A 136 3.32 31.90 6.64
N VAL A 137 2.30 31.05 6.52
CA VAL A 137 1.36 31.08 5.42
C VAL A 137 0.71 32.45 5.53
N GLY A 138 1.28 33.40 4.80
CA GLY A 138 0.55 34.56 4.36
C GLY A 138 -0.67 34.00 3.65
N PHE A 139 -1.82 34.13 4.29
CA PHE A 139 -3.14 33.87 3.71
C PHE A 139 -3.36 34.89 2.58
N GLY A 140 -2.70 34.65 1.46
CA GLY A 140 -3.02 35.15 0.13
C GLY A 140 -3.72 34.06 -0.67
N ILE A 141 -4.54 33.23 -0.02
CA ILE A 141 -5.39 32.26 -0.71
C ILE A 141 -6.49 33.10 -1.37
N VAL A 142 -6.48 33.16 -2.70
CA VAL A 142 -7.59 33.71 -3.48
C VAL A 142 -8.85 32.90 -3.12
N PRO A 143 -9.78 33.44 -2.32
CA PRO A 143 -10.88 32.66 -1.74
C PRO A 143 -11.87 32.16 -2.81
N TRP A 144 -11.77 32.68 -4.03
CA TRP A 144 -12.63 32.34 -5.14
C TRP A 144 -12.37 30.92 -5.70
N LEU A 145 -11.14 30.40 -5.60
CA LEU A 145 -10.76 29.08 -6.12
C LEU A 145 -11.16 27.94 -5.16
N ALA A 146 -11.40 28.27 -3.89
CA ALA A 146 -11.94 27.33 -2.92
C ALA A 146 -13.39 26.95 -3.25
N VAL A 147 -14.17 27.85 -3.84
CA VAL A 147 -15.58 27.61 -4.19
C VAL A 147 -15.75 26.48 -5.23
N PRO A 148 -15.10 26.50 -6.42
CA PRO A 148 -15.22 25.41 -7.38
C PRO A 148 -14.66 24.10 -6.83
N PHE A 149 -13.58 24.13 -6.04
CA PHE A 149 -13.03 22.94 -5.40
C PHE A 149 -13.98 22.33 -4.37
N LEU A 150 -14.65 23.14 -3.56
CA LEU A 150 -15.63 22.68 -2.57
C LEU A 150 -16.87 22.12 -3.27
N VAL A 151 -17.31 22.71 -4.38
CA VAL A 151 -18.39 22.17 -5.22
C VAL A 151 -17.98 20.83 -5.83
N LEU A 152 -16.77 20.71 -6.39
CA LEU A 152 -16.25 19.45 -6.94
C LEU A 152 -16.09 18.37 -5.87
N PHE A 153 -15.63 18.76 -4.68
CA PHE A 153 -15.47 17.86 -3.54
C PHE A 153 -16.84 17.38 -3.01
N GLY A 154 -17.81 18.28 -2.86
CA GLY A 154 -19.19 17.94 -2.50
C GLY A 154 -19.87 17.06 -3.55
N PHE A 155 -19.64 17.34 -4.84
CA PHE A 155 -20.15 16.52 -5.94
C PHE A 155 -19.51 15.14 -5.97
N SER A 156 -18.19 15.04 -5.79
CA SER A 156 -17.47 13.77 -5.68
C SER A 156 -18.00 12.92 -4.52
N LEU A 157 -18.20 13.53 -3.35
CA LEU A 157 -18.84 12.87 -2.21
C LEU A 157 -20.26 12.40 -2.54
N SER A 158 -21.02 13.15 -3.35
CA SER A 158 -22.39 12.79 -3.72
C SER A 158 -22.46 11.66 -4.75
N VAL A 159 -21.49 11.53 -5.66
CA VAL A 159 -21.53 10.54 -6.76
C VAL A 159 -20.93 9.19 -6.36
N MET A 160 -20.10 9.13 -5.32
CA MET A 160 -19.41 7.88 -4.97
C MET A 160 -20.38 6.82 -4.40
N PRO A 161 -20.39 5.59 -4.94
CA PRO A 161 -21.43 4.57 -4.64
C PRO A 161 -21.36 3.97 -3.24
N HIS A 162 -20.26 4.20 -2.50
CA HIS A 162 -20.07 3.72 -1.13
C HIS A 162 -20.06 4.83 -0.08
N ASN A 163 -20.31 6.09 -0.49
CA ASN A 163 -20.28 7.20 0.45
C ASN A 163 -21.65 7.37 1.11
N THR A 164 -21.67 7.45 2.45
CA THR A 164 -22.89 7.65 3.24
C THR A 164 -23.54 9.01 2.99
N ALA A 165 -22.78 9.98 2.49
CA ALA A 165 -23.28 11.30 2.08
C ALA A 165 -23.99 11.27 0.71
N ASN A 166 -23.97 10.15 -0.03
CA ASN A 166 -24.71 10.01 -1.27
C ASN A 166 -26.20 9.76 -0.97
N PRO A 167 -27.12 10.61 -1.44
CA PRO A 167 -28.56 10.43 -1.21
C PRO A 167 -29.10 9.12 -1.80
N GLY A 168 -28.45 8.55 -2.83
CA GLY A 168 -28.79 7.25 -3.41
C GLY A 168 -28.31 6.04 -2.60
N PHE A 169 -27.32 6.20 -1.71
CA PHE A 169 -26.77 5.11 -0.91
C PHE A 169 -27.84 4.48 0.00
N GLY A 170 -28.69 5.30 0.61
CA GLY A 170 -29.79 4.82 1.44
C GLY A 170 -30.89 4.07 0.67
N LEU A 171 -31.01 4.30 -0.64
CA LEU A 171 -31.98 3.59 -1.49
C LEU A 171 -31.40 2.25 -1.95
N ILE A 172 -30.12 2.22 -2.33
CA ILE A 172 -29.40 0.99 -2.69
C ILE A 172 -29.31 0.05 -1.49
N SER A 173 -28.98 0.54 -0.29
CA SER A 173 -28.94 -0.30 0.90
C SER A 173 -30.32 -0.89 1.25
N ARG A 174 -31.39 -0.08 1.17
CA ARG A 174 -32.76 -0.57 1.39
C ARG A 174 -33.20 -1.62 0.37
N VAL A 175 -32.82 -1.47 -0.90
CA VAL A 175 -33.13 -2.47 -1.94
C VAL A 175 -32.29 -3.73 -1.73
N TRP A 176 -31.02 -3.58 -1.36
CA TRP A 176 -30.14 -4.70 -1.04
C TRP A 176 -30.69 -5.52 0.13
N ASP A 177 -31.01 -4.86 1.25
CA ASP A 177 -31.54 -5.52 2.44
C ASP A 177 -32.96 -6.08 2.19
N GLY A 178 -33.86 -5.26 1.63
CA GLY A 178 -35.28 -5.59 1.51
C GLY A 178 -35.66 -6.44 0.29
N CYS A 179 -34.77 -6.69 -0.66
CA CYS A 179 -35.07 -7.52 -1.83
C CYS A 179 -34.05 -8.64 -2.01
N ILE A 180 -32.76 -8.32 -1.98
CA ILE A 180 -31.70 -9.29 -2.27
C ILE A 180 -31.48 -10.20 -1.05
N LEU A 181 -31.20 -9.61 0.12
CA LEU A 181 -30.98 -10.41 1.33
C LEU A 181 -32.27 -11.12 1.78
N GLU A 182 -33.44 -10.50 1.64
CA GLU A 182 -34.73 -11.16 1.88
C GLU A 182 -34.92 -12.38 0.94
N GLY A 183 -34.55 -12.26 -0.33
CA GLY A 183 -34.58 -13.39 -1.28
C GLY A 183 -33.62 -14.51 -0.92
N VAL A 184 -32.40 -14.18 -0.46
CA VAL A 184 -31.43 -15.17 0.03
C VAL A 184 -31.94 -15.88 1.28
N SER A 185 -32.52 -15.14 2.24
CA SER A 185 -33.13 -15.69 3.45
C SER A 185 -34.28 -16.65 3.10
N TRP A 186 -35.15 -16.26 2.16
CA TRP A 186 -36.23 -17.13 1.66
C TRP A 186 -35.71 -18.43 1.05
N TYR A 187 -34.66 -18.37 0.22
CA TYR A 187 -34.04 -19.59 -0.34
C TYR A 187 -33.48 -20.52 0.75
N ARG A 188 -32.88 -19.96 1.81
CA ARG A 188 -32.38 -20.74 2.95
C ARG A 188 -33.50 -21.37 3.77
N ILE A 189 -34.62 -20.67 3.95
CA ILE A 189 -35.85 -21.20 4.56
C ILE A 189 -36.38 -22.41 3.77
N ASP A 190 -36.44 -22.30 2.45
CA ASP A 190 -36.88 -23.41 1.59
C ASP A 190 -35.95 -24.63 1.70
N ARG A 191 -34.62 -24.41 1.67
CA ARG A 191 -33.63 -25.47 1.92
C ARG A 191 -33.80 -26.13 3.29
N LEU A 192 -34.05 -25.35 4.34
CA LEU A 192 -34.26 -25.88 5.69
C LEU A 192 -35.54 -26.73 5.76
N SER A 193 -36.58 -26.36 5.00
CA SER A 193 -37.80 -27.17 4.90
C SER A 193 -37.55 -28.51 4.19
N CYS A 194 -36.80 -28.51 3.10
CA CYS A 194 -36.40 -29.72 2.40
C CYS A 194 -35.50 -30.61 3.28
N ALA A 195 -34.62 -30.01 4.07
CA ALA A 195 -33.80 -30.73 5.03
C ALA A 195 -34.66 -31.40 6.13
N ALA A 196 -35.64 -30.68 6.67
CA ALA A 196 -36.61 -31.22 7.63
C ALA A 196 -37.41 -32.40 7.05
N GLU A 197 -37.87 -32.30 5.80
CA GLU A 197 -38.54 -33.40 5.10
C GLU A 197 -37.60 -34.60 4.90
N SER A 198 -36.35 -34.36 4.52
CA SER A 198 -35.36 -35.44 4.34
C SER A 198 -35.08 -36.17 5.65
N GLN A 199 -34.97 -35.44 6.77
CA GLN A 199 -34.82 -36.04 8.08
C GLN A 199 -36.04 -36.89 8.45
N PHE A 200 -37.26 -36.41 8.16
CA PHE A 200 -38.47 -37.21 8.36
C PHE A 200 -38.44 -38.52 7.57
N PHE A 201 -37.98 -38.51 6.31
CA PHE A 201 -37.87 -39.75 5.53
C PHE A 201 -36.81 -40.72 6.05
N LEU A 202 -35.78 -40.22 6.74
CA LEU A 202 -34.70 -41.04 7.29
C LEU A 202 -34.98 -41.57 8.69
N GLU A 203 -35.50 -40.71 9.57
CA GLU A 203 -35.68 -40.98 11.01
C GLU A 203 -37.14 -41.18 11.41
N GLY A 204 -38.09 -40.84 10.54
CA GLY A 204 -39.54 -40.92 10.79
C GLY A 204 -40.08 -39.79 11.67
N LEU A 205 -39.23 -38.85 12.10
CA LEU A 205 -39.58 -37.75 12.99
C LEU A 205 -39.18 -36.41 12.36
N TYR A 206 -40.03 -35.39 12.55
CA TYR A 206 -39.66 -34.02 12.22
C TYR A 206 -38.84 -33.41 13.36
N PRO A 207 -37.89 -32.52 13.05
CA PRO A 207 -37.09 -31.82 14.04
C PRO A 207 -37.93 -30.83 14.85
N GLU A 208 -37.64 -30.73 16.15
CA GLU A 208 -38.34 -29.81 17.06
C GLU A 208 -37.83 -28.37 16.92
N ASN A 209 -36.55 -28.20 16.59
CA ASN A 209 -35.88 -26.90 16.47
C ASN A 209 -34.96 -26.86 15.24
N ALA A 210 -34.67 -25.65 14.76
CA ALA A 210 -33.75 -25.45 13.63
C ALA A 210 -32.30 -25.83 13.98
N GLU A 211 -31.89 -25.66 15.23
CA GLU A 211 -30.53 -25.94 15.69
C GLU A 211 -30.17 -27.43 15.57
N GLU A 212 -31.12 -28.33 15.85
CA GLU A 212 -30.93 -29.78 15.70
C GLU A 212 -30.66 -30.16 14.23
N LEU A 213 -31.42 -29.55 13.31
CA LEU A 213 -31.20 -29.70 11.87
C LEU A 213 -29.82 -29.19 11.47
N ILE A 214 -29.46 -27.99 11.93
CA ILE A 214 -28.20 -27.35 11.57
C ILE A 214 -27.01 -28.15 12.12
N GLU A 215 -27.10 -28.71 13.32
CA GLU A 215 -26.04 -29.56 13.90
C GLU A 215 -25.87 -30.85 13.09
N LYS A 216 -26.98 -31.53 12.74
CA LYS A 216 -26.93 -32.74 11.90
C LYS A 216 -26.43 -32.44 10.48
N LEU A 217 -26.79 -31.28 9.93
CA LEU A 217 -26.33 -30.81 8.62
C LEU A 217 -25.00 -30.04 8.66
N ALA A 218 -24.38 -29.80 9.81
CA ALA A 218 -23.12 -29.04 9.92
C ALA A 218 -21.95 -29.73 9.21
N SER A 219 -22.09 -31.02 8.88
CA SER A 219 -21.18 -31.78 8.02
C SER A 219 -21.20 -31.31 6.56
N LEU A 220 -22.29 -30.68 6.11
CA LEU A 220 -22.41 -29.98 4.84
C LEU A 220 -21.99 -28.53 5.11
N GLN A 221 -20.86 -28.10 4.54
CA GLN A 221 -20.20 -26.79 4.70
C GLN A 221 -21.05 -25.53 4.36
N ASP A 222 -22.36 -25.66 4.22
CA ASP A 222 -23.27 -24.58 3.87
C ASP A 222 -23.79 -23.85 5.10
N GLY A 223 -23.56 -22.54 5.15
CA GLY A 223 -24.10 -21.67 6.19
C GLY A 223 -25.63 -21.59 6.11
N PHE A 224 -26.30 -22.28 7.04
CA PHE A 224 -27.74 -22.15 7.32
C PHE A 224 -28.05 -20.95 8.23
N ALA A 225 -27.07 -20.11 8.54
CA ALA A 225 -27.31 -18.84 9.21
C ALA A 225 -28.19 -17.94 8.33
N ASP A 226 -28.93 -17.01 8.92
CA ASP A 226 -29.63 -15.97 8.19
C ASP A 226 -28.64 -14.90 7.69
N PRO A 227 -28.89 -14.18 6.57
CA PRO A 227 -28.03 -13.08 6.13
C PRO A 227 -27.80 -11.98 7.17
N TRP A 228 -28.68 -11.87 8.16
CA TRP A 228 -28.58 -10.94 9.27
C TRP A 228 -28.07 -11.56 10.57
N ASP A 229 -27.47 -12.76 10.50
CA ASP A 229 -26.93 -13.50 11.65
C ASP A 229 -27.98 -13.80 12.74
N GLN A 230 -29.21 -14.03 12.29
CA GLN A 230 -30.34 -14.40 13.14
C GLN A 230 -30.68 -15.89 12.96
N ASN A 231 -31.24 -16.54 13.99
CA ASN A 231 -31.61 -17.94 13.91
C ASN A 231 -32.99 -18.12 13.25
N TYR A 232 -33.08 -19.04 12.29
CA TYR A 232 -34.37 -19.49 11.79
C TYR A 232 -35.14 -20.25 12.87
N ARG A 233 -36.46 -20.14 12.84
CA ARG A 233 -37.36 -20.91 13.71
C ARG A 233 -38.12 -21.93 12.88
N VAL A 234 -37.92 -23.21 13.21
CA VAL A 234 -38.66 -24.34 12.66
C VAL A 234 -39.60 -24.85 13.74
N THR A 235 -40.86 -25.03 13.42
CA THR A 235 -41.86 -25.63 14.32
C THR A 235 -42.88 -26.44 13.53
N THR A 236 -43.32 -27.56 14.07
CA THR A 236 -44.47 -28.30 13.53
C THR A 236 -45.73 -27.86 14.28
N ARG A 237 -46.78 -27.45 13.55
CA ARG A 237 -48.07 -27.04 14.13
C ARG A 237 -49.20 -27.57 13.31
N SER A 238 -50.16 -28.21 13.97
CA SER A 238 -51.48 -28.55 13.41
C SER A 238 -51.36 -29.02 11.96
N SER A 239 -50.65 -30.13 11.74
CA SER A 239 -50.57 -30.76 10.43
C SER A 239 -49.59 -30.09 9.41
N LYS A 240 -48.85 -29.06 9.84
CA LYS A 240 -47.95 -28.31 8.95
C LYS A 240 -46.56 -28.07 9.55
N LEU A 241 -45.55 -28.09 8.68
CA LEU A 241 -44.21 -27.60 8.95
C LEU A 241 -44.18 -26.09 8.70
N VAL A 242 -43.85 -25.34 9.74
CA VAL A 242 -43.70 -23.87 9.68
C VAL A 242 -42.25 -23.53 9.89
N VAL A 243 -41.64 -22.91 8.87
CA VAL A 243 -40.29 -22.34 8.95
C VAL A 243 -40.40 -20.84 8.81
N SER A 244 -39.80 -20.11 9.74
CA SER A 244 -39.87 -18.64 9.78
C SER A 244 -38.51 -18.00 10.03
N GLY A 245 -38.25 -16.92 9.30
CA GLY A 245 -37.09 -16.04 9.48
C GLY A 245 -37.48 -14.65 9.99
N LEU A 246 -36.47 -13.84 10.26
CA LEU A 246 -36.62 -12.45 10.68
C LEU A 246 -36.12 -11.53 9.57
N ASP A 247 -36.67 -10.32 9.49
CA ASP A 247 -36.21 -9.31 8.55
C ASP A 247 -34.94 -8.58 9.05
N ALA A 248 -34.41 -7.67 8.22
CA ALA A 248 -33.27 -6.82 8.57
C ALA A 248 -33.48 -5.97 9.85
N SER A 249 -34.72 -5.78 10.29
CA SER A 249 -35.08 -5.07 11.53
C SER A 249 -35.36 -6.00 12.72
N GLY A 250 -35.14 -7.31 12.56
CA GLY A 250 -35.39 -8.31 13.60
C GLY A 250 -36.87 -8.59 13.84
N ARG A 251 -37.76 -8.22 12.91
CA ARG A 251 -39.20 -8.46 13.01
C ARG A 251 -39.61 -9.65 12.15
N ARG A 252 -40.71 -10.30 12.52
CA ARG A 252 -41.27 -11.39 11.72
C ARG A 252 -41.90 -10.83 10.45
N SER A 253 -41.37 -11.23 9.31
CA SER A 253 -41.93 -10.89 7.99
C SER A 253 -42.84 -12.01 7.49
N PRO A 254 -44.04 -11.71 6.97
CA PRO A 254 -44.90 -12.71 6.34
C PRO A 254 -44.29 -13.29 5.06
N ARG A 255 -43.30 -12.61 4.45
CA ARG A 255 -42.56 -13.09 3.29
C ARG A 255 -41.51 -14.13 3.63
N LEU A 256 -40.99 -14.09 4.86
CA LEU A 256 -40.04 -15.05 5.41
C LEU A 256 -40.77 -16.09 6.27
N LEU A 257 -41.97 -16.49 5.84
CA LEU A 257 -42.76 -17.53 6.46
C LEU A 257 -43.13 -18.57 5.41
N LEU A 258 -42.59 -19.77 5.58
CA LEU A 258 -42.94 -20.92 4.76
C LEU A 258 -43.82 -21.85 5.57
N ASN A 259 -44.95 -22.23 4.98
CA ASN A 259 -45.90 -23.14 5.59
C ASN A 259 -46.17 -24.29 4.61
N ARG A 260 -45.69 -25.49 4.94
CA ARG A 260 -45.87 -26.70 4.11
C ARG A 260 -46.65 -27.77 4.88
N PRO A 261 -47.50 -28.57 4.20
CA PRO A 261 -48.09 -29.74 4.84
C PRO A 261 -47.00 -30.73 5.26
N LEU A 262 -47.23 -31.49 6.33
CA LEU A 262 -46.31 -32.55 6.70
C LEU A 262 -46.34 -33.66 5.63
N ALA A 263 -45.19 -34.28 5.37
CA ALA A 263 -45.00 -35.23 4.27
C ALA A 263 -45.92 -36.47 4.33
N TRP A 264 -46.43 -36.82 5.51
CA TRP A 264 -47.34 -37.94 5.76
C TRP A 264 -48.82 -37.59 5.59
N GLU A 265 -49.17 -36.31 5.46
CA GLU A 265 -50.55 -35.80 5.41
C GLU A 265 -50.97 -35.33 4.01
N GLY A 266 -50.04 -35.41 3.05
CA GLY A 266 -50.30 -35.14 1.65
C GLY A 266 -51.14 -36.24 1.01
N GLU A 267 -52.41 -35.95 0.75
CA GLU A 267 -53.26 -36.63 -0.22
C GLU A 267 -52.64 -36.45 -1.62
N GLY A 268 -51.64 -37.28 -1.94
CA GLY A 268 -50.83 -37.16 -3.16
C GLY A 268 -49.53 -37.95 -3.04
N GLY A 269 -49.64 -39.27 -2.88
CA GLY A 269 -48.50 -40.15 -2.69
C GLY A 269 -47.42 -39.98 -3.76
N ILE A 270 -46.15 -39.86 -3.35
CA ILE A 270 -44.89 -40.05 -4.09
C ILE A 270 -44.74 -39.29 -5.46
N GLY A 271 -45.76 -38.58 -5.94
CA GLY A 271 -45.86 -38.13 -7.33
C GLY A 271 -46.29 -36.68 -7.53
N ALA A 272 -46.60 -35.93 -6.48
CA ALA A 272 -47.04 -34.53 -6.56
C ALA A 272 -45.92 -33.49 -6.31
N TYR A 273 -44.66 -33.91 -6.36
CA TYR A 273 -43.52 -32.97 -6.38
C TYR A 273 -43.29 -32.49 -7.83
N GLU A 274 -43.98 -31.44 -8.25
CA GLU A 274 -43.57 -30.61 -9.39
C GLU A 274 -42.48 -29.62 -8.92
N GLY A 275 -41.30 -30.16 -8.60
CA GLY A 275 -40.06 -29.41 -8.45
C GLY A 275 -39.07 -29.83 -9.55
N PRO A 276 -38.09 -29.00 -9.92
CA PRO A 276 -37.07 -29.37 -10.89
C PRO A 276 -36.09 -30.36 -10.23
N GLY A 277 -36.49 -31.62 -10.13
CA GLY A 277 -35.73 -32.70 -9.51
C GLY A 277 -35.85 -33.97 -10.34
N VAL A 278 -34.70 -34.55 -10.69
CA VAL A 278 -34.56 -35.71 -11.57
C VAL A 278 -35.38 -36.91 -11.04
N ARG A 279 -36.31 -37.41 -11.85
CA ARG A 279 -36.98 -38.71 -11.61
C ARG A 279 -35.99 -39.84 -11.91
N LEU A 280 -35.50 -40.51 -10.87
CA LEU A 280 -34.79 -41.77 -11.05
C LEU A 280 -35.81 -42.86 -11.43
N LEU A 281 -35.80 -43.26 -12.70
CA LEU A 281 -36.54 -44.42 -13.17
C LEU A 281 -35.90 -45.68 -12.58
N SER A 282 -36.60 -46.36 -11.67
CA SER A 282 -36.24 -47.73 -11.29
C SER A 282 -36.65 -48.67 -12.41
N ARG A 283 -35.74 -49.58 -12.78
CA ARG A 283 -35.93 -50.59 -13.82
C ARG A 283 -36.75 -51.78 -13.34
#